data_AF-A0A832SL22-F1
#
_entry.id   AF-A0A832SL22-F1
#
_cell.length_a   1.000
_cell.length_b   1.000
_cell.length_c   1.000
_cell.angle_alpha   90.00
_cell.angle_beta   90.00
_cell.angle_gamma   90.00
#
_symmetry.space_group_name_H-M   'P 1'
#
loop_
_entity.id
_entity.type
_entity.pdbx_description
1 polymer ?
#
loop_
_entity_poly.entity_id
_entity_poly.type
_entity_poly.pdbx_seq_one_letter_code
_entity_poly.pdbx_strand_id
1 'polypeptide(L)' 'MKKRCEWAKDEPNTTYHDNEWGVPLHNDVALFEFLILEGAQAGLSWSAILNRRNGYRIAFSNFDVVAVSKYTQTDVKKL' A
#
# COMPACT_ATOMS: atom_id res chain seq x y z
N MET A 1 -12.28 -23.85 8.61
CA MET A 1 -12.23 -22.44 8.17
C MET A 1 -11.39 -21.65 9.16
N LYS A 2 -10.44 -20.84 8.68
CA LYS A 2 -9.69 -19.91 9.54
C LYS A 2 -10.65 -18.81 10.01
N LYS A 3 -10.73 -18.55 11.32
CA LYS A 3 -11.53 -17.44 11.85
C LYS A 3 -10.76 -16.14 11.58
N ARG A 4 -11.34 -15.24 10.78
CA ARG A 4 -10.73 -13.94 10.41
C ARG A 4 -11.50 -12.78 11.04
N CYS A 5 -10.90 -11.60 11.05
CA CYS A 5 -11.61 -10.37 11.36
C CYS A 5 -12.80 -10.16 10.39
N GLU A 6 -13.84 -9.48 10.86
CA GLU A 6 -15.11 -9.31 10.12
C GLU A 6 -14.96 -8.57 8.78
N TRP A 7 -13.91 -7.78 8.62
CA TRP A 7 -13.63 -7.03 7.39
C TRP A 7 -12.91 -7.87 6.33
N ALA A 8 -12.26 -8.99 6.68
CA ALA A 8 -11.46 -9.80 5.77
C ALA A 8 -12.29 -10.91 5.11
N LYS A 9 -13.18 -10.52 4.18
CA LYS A 9 -14.19 -11.42 3.57
C LYS A 9 -13.88 -11.86 2.14
N ASP A 10 -13.19 -11.03 1.38
CA ASP A 10 -12.95 -11.17 -0.06
C ASP A 10 -11.49 -10.92 -0.44
N GLU A 11 -11.04 -11.39 -1.60
CA GLU A 11 -9.71 -11.03 -2.11
C GLU A 11 -9.71 -9.59 -2.66
N PRO A 12 -8.64 -8.80 -2.42
CA PRO A 12 -7.36 -9.18 -1.81
C PRO A 12 -7.32 -9.10 -0.26
N ASN A 13 -8.42 -8.74 0.41
CA ASN A 13 -8.44 -8.51 1.87
C ASN A 13 -8.11 -9.77 2.67
N THR A 14 -8.53 -10.95 2.23
CA THR A 14 -8.24 -12.22 2.92
C THR A 14 -6.77 -12.57 2.90
N THR A 15 -6.09 -12.47 1.75
CA THR A 15 -4.64 -12.69 1.65
C THR A 15 -3.86 -11.63 2.43
N TYR A 16 -4.25 -10.37 2.31
CA TYR A 16 -3.63 -9.27 3.06
C TYR A 16 -3.76 -9.45 4.57
N HIS A 17 -4.96 -9.78 5.06
CA HIS A 17 -5.22 -10.04 6.47
C HIS A 17 -4.35 -11.17 7.02
N ASP A 18 -4.25 -12.27 6.27
CA ASP A 18 -3.60 -13.47 6.76
C ASP A 18 -2.07 -13.40 6.79
N ASN A 19 -1.47 -12.55 5.96
CA ASN A 19 -0.02 -12.53 5.72
C ASN A 19 0.66 -11.20 6.05
N GLU A 20 -0.06 -10.08 6.03
CA GLU A 20 0.54 -8.74 6.15
C GLU A 20 -0.06 -7.93 7.31
N TRP A 21 -1.39 -7.98 7.48
CA TRP A 21 -2.06 -7.14 8.48
C TRP A 21 -1.75 -7.59 9.91
N GLY A 22 -1.27 -6.65 10.73
CA GLY A 22 -0.93 -6.90 12.13
C GLY A 22 0.37 -7.69 12.33
N VAL A 23 1.11 -7.98 11.26
CA VAL A 23 2.44 -8.61 11.33
C VAL A 23 3.49 -7.53 11.61
N PRO A 24 4.33 -7.64 12.65
CA PRO A 24 5.38 -6.66 12.93
C PRO A 24 6.34 -6.49 11.75
N LEU A 25 6.54 -5.24 11.34
CA LEU A 25 7.37 -4.87 10.19
C LEU A 25 8.42 -3.85 10.63
N HIS A 26 9.68 -4.10 10.26
CA HIS A 26 10.84 -3.27 10.63
C HIS A 26 11.61 -2.76 9.41
N ASN A 27 11.09 -2.98 8.20
CA ASN A 27 11.71 -2.51 6.96
C ASN A 27 11.17 -1.11 6.62
N ASP A 28 12.04 -0.11 6.58
CA ASP A 28 11.66 1.30 6.40
C ASP A 28 10.95 1.56 5.07
N VAL A 29 11.38 0.91 3.98
CA VAL A 29 10.76 1.07 2.64
C VAL A 29 9.33 0.54 2.66
N ALA A 30 9.12 -0.62 3.24
CA ALA A 30 7.79 -1.22 3.35
C ALA A 30 6.89 -0.44 4.34
N LEU A 31 7.45 0.10 5.42
CA LEU A 31 6.72 1.01 6.33
C LEU A 31 6.30 2.29 5.62
N PHE A 32 7.18 2.89 4.80
CA PHE A 32 6.87 4.05 3.98
C PHE A 32 5.79 3.74 2.93
N GLU A 33 5.89 2.58 2.27
CA GLU A 33 4.84 2.08 1.36
C GLU A 33 3.47 2.07 2.05
N PHE A 34 3.35 1.44 3.23
CA PHE A 34 2.09 1.40 3.95
C PHE A 34 1.60 2.79 4.35
N LEU A 35 2.47 3.65 4.87
CA LEU A 35 2.09 5.00 5.27
C LEU A 35 1.46 5.80 4.11
N ILE A 36 2.03 5.70 2.90
CA ILE A 36 1.50 6.38 1.72
C ILE A 36 0.19 5.76 1.25
N LEU A 37 0.08 4.43 1.24
CA LEU A 37 -1.13 3.73 0.82
C LEU A 37 -2.33 4.02 1.74
N GLU A 38 -2.10 4.12 3.05
CA GLU A 38 -3.12 4.52 4.03
C GLU A 38 -3.64 5.94 3.75
N GLY A 39 -2.76 6.89 3.42
CA GLY A 39 -3.17 8.23 3.01
C GLY A 39 -4.01 8.24 1.72
N ALA A 40 -3.65 7.38 0.75
CA ALA A 40 -4.40 7.23 -0.49
C ALA A 40 -5.79 6.61 -0.31
N GLN A 41 -6.05 5.94 0.82
CA GLN A 41 -7.34 5.32 1.12
C GLN A 41 -8.47 6.34 1.37
N ALA A 42 -8.18 7.63 1.57
CA ALA A 42 -9.20 8.62 1.88
C ALA A 42 -10.37 8.61 0.86
N GLY A 43 -11.54 8.13 1.30
CA GLY A 43 -12.74 7.99 0.45
C GLY A 43 -12.83 6.72 -0.41
N LEU A 44 -11.90 5.78 -0.26
CA LEU A 44 -11.84 4.51 -1.00
C LEU A 44 -11.87 3.31 -0.04
N SER A 45 -12.20 2.12 -0.57
CA SER A 45 -12.02 0.87 0.18
C SER A 45 -10.54 0.46 0.19
N TRP A 46 -10.10 -0.23 1.23
CA TRP A 46 -8.75 -0.79 1.27
C TRP A 46 -8.49 -1.79 0.13
N SER A 47 -9.51 -2.57 -0.27
CA SER A 47 -9.42 -3.44 -1.45
C SER A 47 -9.11 -2.67 -2.74
N ALA A 48 -9.65 -1.45 -2.91
CA ALA A 48 -9.32 -0.60 -4.05
C ALA A 48 -7.84 -0.18 -4.04
N ILE A 49 -7.29 0.11 -2.86
CA ILE A 49 -5.87 0.43 -2.67
C ILE A 49 -4.99 -0.79 -2.95
N LEU A 50 -5.30 -1.95 -2.34
CA LEU A 50 -4.55 -3.19 -2.55
C LEU A 50 -4.52 -3.61 -4.03
N ASN A 51 -5.63 -3.47 -4.75
CA ASN A 51 -5.70 -3.77 -6.18
C ASN A 51 -4.83 -2.82 -7.03
N ARG A 52 -4.61 -1.58 -6.58
CA ARG A 52 -3.76 -0.58 -7.25
C ARG A 52 -2.33 -0.56 -6.73
N ARG A 53 -2.00 -1.34 -5.69
CA ARG A 53 -0.71 -1.31 -4.99
C ARG A 53 0.50 -1.47 -5.93
N ASN A 54 0.40 -2.33 -6.93
CA ASN A 54 1.47 -2.48 -7.93
C ASN A 54 1.65 -1.21 -8.79
N GLY A 55 0.55 -0.53 -9.14
CA GLY A 55 0.59 0.76 -9.81
C GLY A 55 1.28 1.82 -8.95
N TYR A 56 0.97 1.88 -7.65
CA TYR A 56 1.68 2.75 -6.71
C TYR A 56 3.16 2.42 -6.61
N ARG A 57 3.56 1.15 -6.56
CA ARG A 57 4.98 0.77 -6.55
C ARG A 57 5.72 1.33 -7.78
N ILE A 58 5.12 1.21 -8.97
CA ILE A 58 5.73 1.77 -10.19
C ILE A 58 5.79 3.30 -10.11
N ALA A 59 4.68 3.93 -9.73
CA ALA A 59 4.51 5.38 -9.64
C ALA A 59 5.46 6.05 -8.62
N PHE A 60 5.82 5.34 -7.55
CA PHE A 60 6.66 5.85 -6.46
C PHE A 60 8.03 5.15 -6.39
N SER A 61 8.56 4.68 -7.52
CA SER A 61 9.91 4.08 -7.59
C SER A 61 10.16 2.97 -6.54
N ASN A 62 9.22 2.05 -6.40
CA ASN A 62 9.15 1.01 -5.38
C ASN A 62 9.28 1.54 -3.95
N PHE A 63 8.79 2.75 -3.70
CA PHE A 63 8.82 3.44 -2.42
C PHE A 63 10.24 3.69 -1.89
N ASP A 64 11.25 3.76 -2.77
CA ASP A 64 12.57 4.28 -2.38
C ASP A 64 12.44 5.74 -1.96
N VAL A 65 12.56 6.00 -0.66
CA VAL A 65 12.39 7.33 -0.05
C VAL A 65 13.35 8.35 -0.66
N VAL A 66 14.59 7.95 -0.96
CA VAL A 66 15.60 8.85 -1.54
C VAL A 66 15.23 9.19 -2.98
N ALA A 67 14.73 8.22 -3.76
CA ALA A 67 14.25 8.48 -5.11
C ALA A 67 13.01 9.38 -5.12
N VAL A 68 12.00 9.07 -4.30
CA VAL A 68 10.75 9.85 -4.19
C VAL A 68 11.02 11.27 -3.69
N SER A 69 11.96 11.46 -2.76
CA SER A 69 12.32 12.79 -2.26
C SER A 69 12.85 13.75 -3.33
N LYS A 70 13.29 13.22 -4.48
CA LYS A 70 13.80 13.97 -5.62
C LYS A 70 12.74 14.25 -6.70
N TYR A 71 11.51 13.77 -6.52
CA TYR A 71 10.44 14.02 -7.48
C TYR A 71 10.19 15.50 -7.65
N THR A 72 10.02 15.89 -8.90
CA THR A 72 9.75 17.26 -9.31
C THR A 72 8.30 17.41 -9.75
N GLN A 73 7.86 18.64 -10.02
CA GLN A 73 6.54 18.89 -10.60
C GLN A 73 6.33 18.19 -11.95
N THR A 74 7.40 17.86 -12.67
CA THR A 74 7.31 17.11 -13.92
C THR A 74 6.97 15.64 -13.68
N ASP A 75 7.50 15.07 -12.61
CA ASP A 75 7.22 13.68 -12.23
C ASP A 75 5.79 13.55 -11.72
N VAL A 76 5.35 14.49 -10.85
CA VAL A 76 3.98 14.55 -10.35
C VAL A 76 2.94 14.61 -11.48
N LYS A 77 3.24 15.31 -12.58
CA LYS A 77 2.33 15.40 -13.75
C LYS A 77 2.20 14.10 -14.55
N LYS A 78 3.11 13.13 -14.35
CA LYS A 78 3.13 11.84 -15.05
C LYS A 78 2.52 10.71 -14.23
N LEU A 79 2.25 10.94 -12.94
CA LEU A 79 1.54 10.01 -12.06
C LEU A 79 0.05 9.98 -12.42
#